data_AF-A0A3S2WTU3-F1
#
_entry.id   AF-A0A3S2WTU3-F1
#
_cell.length_a   1.000
_cell.length_b   1.000
_cell.length_c   1.000
_cell.angle_alpha   90.00
_cell.angle_beta   90.00
_cell.angle_gamma   90.00
#
_symmetry.space_group_name_H-M   'P 1'
#
loop_
_entity.id
_entity.type
_entity.pdbx_description
1 polymer ?
#
loop_
_entity_poly.entity_id
_entity_poly.type
_entity_poly.pdbx_seq_one_letter_code
_entity_poly.pdbx_strand_id
1 'polypeptide(L)'
;MAGGANGAGNHWASAPGFCPPQYVTVIEGESAPTYLCAYDGAVSVQIDGQLWARTWWSLRGGTVTEFTAAAKATLGSWDTRFDDDYAAWLAAQPPAPPPPPDDCQGCGA
;
A
#
# COMPACT_ATOMS: atom_id res chain seq x y z
N MET A 1 6.06 28.26 9.81
CA MET A 1 5.75 28.15 8.37
C MET A 1 6.92 27.45 7.71
N ALA A 2 6.75 26.21 7.22
CA ALA A 2 7.79 25.57 6.42
C ALA A 2 7.85 26.32 5.08
N GLY A 3 8.99 26.95 4.77
CA GLY A 3 9.20 27.59 3.48
C GLY A 3 9.21 26.57 2.34
N GLY A 4 8.75 26.99 1.15
CA GLY A 4 8.80 26.25 -0.11
C GLY A 4 8.06 24.91 -0.10
N ALA A 5 6.75 24.90 -0.42
CA ALA A 5 5.92 23.71 -0.72
C ALA A 5 6.04 22.47 0.20
N ASN A 6 6.67 22.60 1.35
CA ASN A 6 6.87 21.57 2.35
C ASN A 6 5.62 21.51 3.24
N GLY A 7 5.12 20.31 3.52
CA GLY A 7 3.88 20.16 4.25
C GLY A 7 3.70 18.78 4.86
N ALA A 8 2.82 18.70 5.85
CA ALA A 8 2.37 17.43 6.41
C ALA A 8 0.85 17.49 6.61
N GLY A 9 0.18 16.36 6.35
CA GLY A 9 -1.27 16.24 6.54
C GLY A 9 -1.65 14.86 7.04
N ASN A 10 -2.67 14.78 7.89
CA ASN A 10 -3.22 13.52 8.36
C ASN A 10 -4.51 13.15 7.62
N HIS A 11 -4.67 11.87 7.31
CA HIS A 11 -5.88 11.31 6.69
C HIS A 11 -6.25 9.99 7.37
N TRP A 12 -7.55 9.77 7.57
CA TRP A 12 -8.05 8.48 8.08
C TRP A 12 -7.90 7.39 7.01
N ALA A 13 -7.47 6.21 7.45
CA ALA A 13 -7.34 5.03 6.61
C ALA A 13 -8.73 4.50 6.23
N SER A 14 -8.84 3.94 5.03
CA SER A 14 -10.09 3.39 4.52
C SER A 14 -9.78 2.22 3.59
N ALA A 15 -10.08 0.99 4.01
CA ALA A 15 -9.88 -0.17 3.16
C ALA A 15 -11.06 -0.32 2.16
N PRO A 16 -10.80 -0.72 0.90
CA PRO A 16 -9.49 -1.00 0.32
C PRO A 16 -8.77 0.22 -0.30
N GLY A 17 -9.39 1.41 -0.33
CA GLY A 17 -8.90 2.55 -1.13
C GLY A 17 -7.66 3.27 -0.59
N PHE A 18 -7.67 3.67 0.69
CA PHE A 18 -6.58 4.35 1.38
C PHE A 18 -6.05 3.47 2.52
N CYS A 19 -5.51 2.32 2.15
CA CYS A 19 -4.80 1.39 3.03
C CYS A 19 -3.78 0.60 2.19
N PRO A 20 -2.55 0.36 2.65
CA PRO A 20 -1.61 -0.46 1.90
C PRO A 20 -2.13 -1.89 1.81
N PRO A 21 -2.08 -2.55 0.64
CA PRO A 21 -2.73 -3.84 0.41
C PRO A 21 -2.18 -4.94 1.31
N GLN A 22 -0.89 -4.89 1.66
CA GLN A 22 -0.25 -5.83 2.60
C GLN A 22 -0.78 -5.75 4.04
N TYR A 23 -1.55 -4.70 4.36
CA TYR A 23 -2.16 -4.50 5.68
C TYR A 23 -3.69 -4.50 5.62
N VAL A 24 -4.27 -4.93 4.50
CA VAL A 24 -5.72 -5.14 4.36
C VAL A 24 -6.04 -6.57 4.78
N THR A 25 -6.95 -6.72 5.75
CA THR A 25 -7.55 -8.02 6.09
C THR A 25 -8.91 -8.11 5.41
N VAL A 26 -9.15 -9.22 4.71
CA VAL A 26 -10.45 -9.54 4.12
C VAL A 26 -11.16 -10.55 5.02
N ILE A 27 -12.36 -10.21 5.47
CA ILE A 27 -13.24 -11.12 6.19
C ILE A 27 -14.34 -11.51 5.22
N GLU A 28 -14.34 -12.77 4.79
CA GLU A 28 -15.41 -13.32 3.96
C GLU A 28 -16.70 -13.41 4.77
N GLY A 29 -17.72 -12.67 4.34
CA GLY A 29 -19.06 -12.71 4.91
C GLY A 29 -20.04 -13.44 3.98
N GLU A 30 -21.19 -13.85 4.51
CA GLU A 30 -22.21 -14.60 3.76
C GLU A 30 -22.76 -13.85 2.53
N SER A 31 -22.64 -12.52 2.48
CA SER A 31 -23.15 -11.68 1.38
C SER A 31 -22.06 -10.89 0.65
N ALA A 32 -21.05 -10.40 1.36
CA ALA A 32 -19.95 -9.63 0.77
C ALA A 32 -18.71 -9.67 1.68
N PRO A 33 -17.50 -9.58 1.09
CA PRO A 33 -16.27 -9.45 1.84
C PRO A 33 -16.22 -8.08 2.55
N THR A 34 -15.79 -8.10 3.81
CA THR A 34 -15.48 -6.88 4.57
C THR A 34 -13.98 -6.64 4.54
N TYR A 35 -13.59 -5.44 4.15
CA TYR A 35 -12.19 -5.02 4.12
C TYR A 35 -11.87 -4.17 5.34
N LEU A 36 -10.83 -4.57 6.08
CA LEU A 36 -10.36 -3.85 7.26
C LEU A 36 -8.90 -3.45 7.06
N CYS A 37 -8.56 -2.21 7.41
CA CYS A 37 -7.17 -1.76 7.44
C CYS A 37 -6.58 -2.03 8.84
N ALA A 38 -5.32 -2.48 8.90
CA ALA A 38 -4.62 -2.61 10.17
C ALA A 38 -4.28 -1.26 10.83
N TYR A 39 -4.29 -0.17 10.04
CA TYR A 39 -4.00 1.19 10.49
C TYR A 39 -5.27 2.03 10.51
N ASP A 40 -5.32 3.00 11.43
CA ASP A 40 -6.44 3.92 11.59
C ASP A 40 -6.25 5.17 10.71
N GLY A 41 -5.01 5.57 10.44
CA GLY A 41 -4.74 6.71 9.58
C GLY A 41 -3.30 6.75 9.05
N ALA A 42 -3.01 7.79 8.29
CA ALA A 42 -1.69 8.08 7.79
C ALA A 42 -1.37 9.57 7.88
N VAL A 43 -0.11 9.88 8.17
CA VAL A 43 0.47 11.21 8.00
C VAL A 43 1.31 11.21 6.74
N SER A 44 0.96 12.05 5.78
CA SER A 44 1.72 12.23 4.54
C SER A 44 2.59 13.47 4.64
N VAL A 45 3.89 13.29 4.48
CA VAL A 45 4.90 14.36 4.45
C VAL A 45 5.26 14.63 3.00
N GLN A 46 5.25 15.91 2.62
CA GLN A 46 5.63 16.39 1.31
C GLN A 46 6.84 17.31 1.41
N ILE A 47 7.76 17.15 0.48
CA ILE A 47 8.92 18.03 0.27
C ILE A 47 8.82 18.58 -1.15
N ASP A 48 8.95 19.90 -1.29
CA ASP A 48 8.78 20.59 -2.57
C ASP A 48 7.48 20.24 -3.32
N GLY A 49 6.39 20.02 -2.56
CA GLY A 49 5.07 19.67 -3.09
C GLY A 49 4.93 18.22 -3.58
N GLN A 50 5.97 17.39 -3.45
CA GLN A 50 5.94 15.97 -3.79
C GLN A 50 5.85 15.11 -2.54
N LEU A 51 5.13 13.99 -2.62
CA LEU A 51 5.09 13.03 -1.51
C LEU A 51 6.50 12.50 -1.23
N TRP A 52 6.93 12.63 0.01
CA TRP A 52 8.23 12.18 0.46
C TRP A 52 8.13 10.88 1.27
N ALA A 53 7.24 10.88 2.24
CA ALA A 53 6.99 9.75 3.11
C ALA A 53 5.54 9.73 3.55
N ARG A 54 5.02 8.54 3.85
CA ARG A 54 3.72 8.33 4.46
C ARG A 54 3.86 7.41 5.65
N THR A 55 3.60 7.92 6.85
CA THR A 55 3.62 7.13 8.08
C THR A 55 2.21 6.75 8.46
N TRP A 56 1.92 5.46 8.36
CA TRP A 56 0.67 4.85 8.81
C TRP A 56 0.71 4.65 10.32
N TRP A 57 -0.41 4.86 11.00
CA TRP A 57 -0.53 4.80 12.46
C TRP A 57 -1.83 4.12 12.89
N SER A 58 -1.80 3.45 14.04
CA SER A 58 -2.98 2.91 14.70
C SER A 58 -3.14 3.45 16.12
N LEU A 59 -4.39 3.66 16.55
CA LEU A 59 -4.78 3.94 17.93
C LEU A 59 -4.41 2.79 18.88
N ARG A 60 -4.25 1.56 18.36
CA ARG A 60 -3.81 0.39 19.13
C ARG A 60 -2.29 0.36 19.37
N GLY A 61 -1.57 1.34 18.84
CA GLY A 61 -0.12 1.33 18.78
C GLY A 61 0.38 0.62 17.52
N GLY A 62 1.52 1.08 17.02
CA GLY A 62 2.10 0.61 15.77
C GLY A 62 2.11 1.70 14.71
N THR A 63 3.27 1.84 14.09
CA THR A 63 3.49 2.73 12.96
C THR A 63 4.34 2.02 11.92
N VAL A 64 4.11 2.35 10.66
CA VAL A 64 5.02 1.95 9.57
C VAL A 64 5.14 3.11 8.59
N THR A 65 6.36 3.35 8.10
CA THR A 65 6.61 4.45 7.17
C THR A 65 6.93 3.91 5.79
N GLU A 66 6.12 4.33 4.82
CA GLU A 66 6.38 4.20 3.41
C GLU A 66 7.23 5.38 2.96
N PHE A 67 8.40 5.12 2.38
CA PHE A 67 9.26 6.14 1.78
C PHE A 67 9.17 6.06 0.26
N THR A 68 9.13 7.20 -0.42
CA THR A 68 9.19 7.21 -1.88
C THR A 68 10.60 6.88 -2.38
N ALA A 69 10.74 6.53 -3.66
CA ALA A 69 12.05 6.26 -4.25
C ALA A 69 13.01 7.45 -4.12
N ALA A 70 12.49 8.68 -4.28
CA ALA A 70 13.26 9.91 -4.07
C ALA A 70 13.73 10.04 -2.62
N ALA A 71 12.88 9.70 -1.65
CA ALA A 71 13.26 9.69 -0.25
C ALA A 71 14.40 8.70 0.04
N LYS A 72 14.25 7.46 -0.44
CA LYS A 72 15.27 6.40 -0.27
C LYS A 72 16.63 6.78 -0.88
N ALA A 73 16.61 7.42 -2.06
CA ALA A 73 17.83 7.86 -2.74
C ALA A 73 18.64 8.91 -1.95
N THR A 74 17.99 9.66 -1.05
CA THR A 74 18.66 10.71 -0.26
C THR A 74 18.96 10.31 1.18
N LEU A 75 18.12 9.47 1.80
CA LEU A 75 18.23 9.12 3.22
C LEU A 75 19.43 8.21 3.52
N GLY A 76 19.89 7.43 2.54
CA GLY A 76 20.99 6.46 2.69
C GLY A 76 20.62 5.22 3.50
N SER A 77 19.90 5.40 4.62
CA SER A 77 19.29 4.34 5.43
C SER A 77 17.89 4.77 5.87
N TRP A 78 16.94 3.84 5.88
CA TRP A 78 15.56 4.05 6.31
C TRP A 78 15.00 2.78 6.93
N ASP A 79 13.81 2.87 7.52
CA ASP A 79 13.05 1.70 7.97
C ASP A 79 12.46 0.96 6.76
N THR A 80 12.96 -0.24 6.47
CA THR A 80 12.56 -1.05 5.30
C THR A 80 11.30 -1.86 5.54
N ARG A 81 10.73 -1.86 6.76
CA ARG A 81 9.60 -2.74 7.12
C ARG A 81 8.44 -2.65 6.14
N PHE A 82 8.09 -1.46 5.66
CA PHE A 82 7.00 -1.31 4.68
C PHE A 82 7.26 -2.08 3.39
N ASP A 83 8.50 -2.00 2.87
CA ASP A 83 8.92 -2.64 1.64
C ASP A 83 9.00 -4.15 1.81
N ASP A 84 9.53 -4.60 2.95
CA ASP A 84 9.68 -6.01 3.30
C ASP A 84 8.31 -6.68 3.46
N ASP A 85 7.37 -6.01 4.17
CA ASP A 85 5.99 -6.49 4.32
C ASP A 85 5.27 -6.53 2.97
N TYR A 86 5.48 -5.54 2.10
CA TYR A 86 4.91 -5.54 0.75
C TYR A 86 5.48 -6.67 -0.12
N ALA A 87 6.79 -6.92 -0.06
CA ALA A 87 7.43 -8.01 -0.77
C ALA A 87 6.94 -9.38 -0.28
N ALA A 88 6.79 -9.57 1.04
CA ALA A 88 6.24 -10.78 1.62
C ALA A 88 4.78 -11.01 1.21
N TRP A 89 3.95 -9.97 1.21
CA TRP A 89 2.57 -10.03 0.74
C TRP A 89 2.49 -10.38 -0.75
N LEU A 90 3.33 -9.76 -1.58
CA LEU A 90 3.38 -10.03 -3.02
C LEU A 90 3.77 -11.48 -3.30
N ALA A 91 4.77 -12.00 -2.57
CA ALA A 91 5.21 -13.39 -2.70
C ALA A 91 4.16 -14.42 -2.23
N ALA A 92 3.24 -14.01 -1.34
CA ALA A 92 2.15 -14.86 -0.87
C ALA A 92 0.92 -14.86 -1.80
N GLN A 93 0.90 -14.05 -2.85
CA GLN A 93 -0.24 -14.02 -3.77
C GLN A 93 -0.38 -15.36 -4.52
N PRO A 94 -1.63 -15.82 -4.77
CA PRO A 94 -1.85 -16.98 -5.62
C PRO A 94 -1.21 -16.77 -7.00
N PRO A 95 -0.67 -17.82 -7.63
CA PRO A 95 -0.22 -17.72 -9.01
C PRO A 95 -1.38 -17.27 -9.89
N ALA A 96 -1.09 -16.41 -10.87
CA ALA A 96 -2.10 -15.99 -11.83
C ALA A 96 -2.77 -17.24 -12.44
N PRO A 97 -4.11 -17.23 -12.60
CA PRO A 97 -4.77 -18.33 -13.29
C PRO A 97 -4.10 -18.54 -14.65
N PRO A 98 -3.92 -19.79 -15.09
CA PRO A 98 -3.36 -20.05 -16.41
C PRO A 98 -4.18 -19.30 -17.48
N PRO A 99 -3.54 -18.84 -18.57
CA PRO A 99 -4.29 -18.25 -19.67
C PRO A 99 -5.40 -19.23 -20.09
N PRO A 100 -6.59 -18.73 -20.47
CA PRO A 100 -7.64 -19.61 -20.97
C PRO A 100 -7.06 -20.46 -22.10
N PRO A 101 -7.42 -21.75 -22.19
CA PRO A 101 -7.01 -22.57 -23.32
C PRO A 101 -7.42 -21.85 -24.61
N ASP A 102 -6.50 -21.78 -25.58
CA ASP A 102 -6.76 -21.28 -26.94
C ASP A 102 -7.74 -22.23 -27.66
N ASP A 103 -8.98 -22.29 -27.18
CA ASP A 103 -10.04 -23.01 -27.84
C ASP A 103 -10.54 -22.15 -29.01
N CYS A 104 -10.05 -22.52 -30.20
CA CYS A 104 -10.59 -22.21 -31.52
C CYS A 104 -10.31 -20.83 -32.15
N GLN A 105 -9.03 -20.44 -32.31
CA GLN A 105 -8.66 -19.46 -33.36
C GLN A 105 -8.24 -20.12 -34.70
N GLY A 106 -8.40 -21.45 -34.82
CA GLY A 106 -7.88 -22.24 -35.95
C GLY A 106 -8.75 -23.39 -36.46
N CYS A 107 -10.00 -23.54 -36.03
CA CYS A 107 -10.99 -24.35 -36.74
C CYS A 107 -11.76 -23.37 -37.66
N GLY A 108 -11.33 -23.11 -38.91
CA GLY A 108 -11.65 -23.94 -40.08
C GLY A 108 -13.17 -23.90 -40.33
N ALA A 109 -13.74 -23.54 -41.47
CA ALA A 109 -13.26 -23.43 -42.84
C ALA A 109 -14.30 -22.64 -43.66
#